data_AF-A0A965NLG7-F1
#
_entry.id   AF-A0A965NLG7-F1
#
_cell.length_a   1.000
_cell.length_b   1.000
_cell.length_c   1.000
_cell.angle_alpha   90.00
_cell.angle_beta   90.00
_cell.angle_gamma   90.00
#
_symmetry.space_group_name_H-M   'P 1'
#
loop_
_entity.id
_entity.type
_entity.pdbx_description
1 polymer ?
#
loop_
_entity_poly.entity_id
_entity_poly.type
_entity_poly.pdbx_seq_one_letter_code
_entity_poly.pdbx_strand_id
1 'polypeptide(L)'
;QKNGITVYAFLREYKWQLGIGSVVSLYFYIHYILYYYSWMTYQSRSWVHWKKEISTVQLVGHNHQALAQDLLKAVQIRYVDVQNQGNILLPIAQFLKDLDSEIQDAKKYVWWYELLHRFYGEYTFMLQAAKYEQVKDGIMRLEFLKSLFLSWFTKYIVLGNV
;
A
#
# COMPACT_ATOMS: atom_id res chain seq x y z
N GLN A 1 -37.60 -33.65 25.50
CA GLN A 1 -36.29 -34.22 25.10
C GLN A 1 -35.39 -33.08 24.64
N LYS A 2 -34.47 -32.63 25.50
CA LYS A 2 -33.46 -31.64 25.13
C LYS A 2 -32.22 -32.39 24.68
N ASN A 3 -31.93 -32.32 23.39
CA ASN A 3 -30.65 -32.73 22.80
C ASN A 3 -29.56 -31.74 23.27
N GLY A 4 -29.21 -31.81 24.54
CA GLY A 4 -28.04 -31.14 25.09
C GLY A 4 -26.81 -31.98 24.77
N ILE A 5 -26.46 -32.09 23.50
CA ILE A 5 -25.10 -32.50 23.14
C ILE A 5 -24.21 -31.42 23.76
N THR A 6 -23.57 -31.75 24.88
CA THR A 6 -22.71 -30.81 25.59
C THR A 6 -21.64 -30.36 24.61
N VAL A 7 -21.47 -29.06 24.40
CA VAL A 7 -20.43 -28.46 23.53
C VAL A 7 -19.06 -29.12 23.75
N TYR A 8 -18.79 -29.55 24.98
CA TYR A 8 -17.61 -30.33 25.36
C TYR A 8 -17.43 -31.65 24.59
N ALA A 9 -18.49 -32.44 24.41
CA ALA A 9 -18.44 -33.69 23.67
C ALA A 9 -18.10 -33.44 22.18
N PHE A 10 -18.71 -32.41 21.58
CA PHE A 10 -18.41 -31.98 20.21
C PHE A 10 -16.95 -31.54 20.07
N LEU A 11 -16.45 -30.65 20.94
CA LEU A 11 -15.06 -30.20 20.89
C LEU A 11 -14.07 -31.36 21.07
N ARG A 12 -14.39 -32.33 21.92
CA ARG A 12 -13.53 -33.50 22.15
C ARG A 12 -13.47 -34.42 20.93
N GLU A 13 -14.61 -34.64 20.27
CA GLU A 13 -14.73 -35.50 19.09
C GLU A 13 -14.03 -34.88 17.87
N TYR A 14 -14.21 -33.57 17.65
CA TYR A 14 -13.76 -32.88 16.44
C TYR A 14 -12.45 -32.06 16.61
N LYS A 15 -11.76 -32.14 17.76
CA LYS A 15 -10.59 -31.28 18.08
C LYS A 15 -9.52 -31.21 16.97
N TRP A 16 -9.22 -32.33 16.32
CA TRP A 16 -8.19 -32.39 15.27
C TRP A 16 -8.67 -31.75 13.97
N GLN A 17 -9.92 -31.97 13.57
CA GLN A 17 -10.50 -31.34 12.39
C GLN A 17 -10.61 -29.82 12.58
N LEU A 18 -10.99 -29.37 13.78
CA LEU A 18 -11.01 -27.95 14.12
C LEU A 18 -9.61 -27.32 14.10
N GLY A 19 -8.61 -28.03 14.63
CA GLY A 19 -7.22 -27.60 14.59
C GLY A 19 -6.68 -27.49 13.17
N ILE A 20 -6.83 -28.54 12.36
CA ILE A 20 -6.39 -28.55 10.95
C ILE A 20 -7.13 -27.47 10.17
N GLY A 21 -8.45 -27.36 10.32
CA GLY A 21 -9.26 -26.34 9.67
C GLY A 21 -8.76 -24.93 9.99
N SER A 22 -8.45 -24.67 11.26
CA SER A 22 -7.92 -23.37 11.70
C SER A 22 -6.56 -23.06 11.09
N VAL A 23 -5.63 -24.04 11.05
CA VAL A 23 -4.31 -23.87 10.43
C VAL A 23 -4.42 -23.61 8.93
N VAL A 24 -5.26 -24.38 8.23
CA VAL A 24 -5.49 -24.23 6.78
C VAL A 24 -6.12 -22.87 6.47
N SER A 25 -7.15 -22.46 7.22
CA SER A 25 -7.78 -21.14 7.05
C SER A 25 -6.79 -20.00 7.30
N LEU A 26 -5.95 -20.11 8.33
CA LEU A 26 -4.91 -19.12 8.61
C LEU A 26 -3.88 -19.05 7.49
N TYR A 27 -3.44 -20.20 6.97
CA TYR A 27 -2.50 -20.27 5.86
C TYR A 27 -3.04 -19.56 4.60
N PHE A 28 -4.28 -19.88 4.20
CA PHE A 28 -4.92 -19.22 3.05
C PHE A 28 -5.16 -17.74 3.29
N TYR A 29 -5.51 -17.34 4.51
CA TYR A 29 -5.70 -15.93 4.86
C TYR A 29 -4.41 -15.12 4.71
N ILE A 30 -3.29 -15.64 5.22
CA ILE A 30 -1.97 -15.01 5.08
C ILE A 30 -1.58 -14.92 3.60
N HIS A 31 -1.76 -16.00 2.84
CA HIS A 31 -1.46 -16.01 1.41
C HIS A 31 -2.30 -15.00 0.64
N TYR A 32 -3.59 -14.92 0.96
CA TYR A 32 -4.52 -13.93 0.40
C TYR A 32 -4.05 -12.50 0.71
N ILE A 33 -3.65 -12.22 1.95
CA ILE A 33 -3.13 -10.91 2.37
C ILE A 33 -1.89 -10.52 1.56
N LEU A 34 -0.92 -11.42 1.45
CA LEU A 34 0.32 -11.15 0.70
C LEU A 34 0.03 -10.90 -0.78
N TYR A 35 -0.87 -11.71 -1.36
CA TYR A 35 -1.29 -11.55 -2.75
C TYR A 35 -2.03 -10.22 -2.96
N TYR A 36 -2.98 -9.90 -2.08
CA TYR A 36 -3.78 -8.68 -2.15
C TYR A 36 -2.90 -7.43 -2.09
N TYR A 37 -2.03 -7.32 -1.09
CA TYR A 37 -1.16 -6.14 -0.96
C TYR A 37 -0.15 -6.05 -2.09
N SER A 38 0.45 -7.17 -2.51
CA SER A 38 1.33 -7.17 -3.68
C SER A 38 0.58 -6.66 -4.91
N TRP A 39 -0.60 -7.21 -5.22
CA TRP A 39 -1.40 -6.79 -6.36
C TRP A 39 -1.80 -5.31 -6.30
N MET A 40 -2.19 -4.82 -5.12
CA MET A 40 -2.58 -3.42 -4.92
C MET A 40 -1.44 -2.45 -5.24
N THR A 41 -0.20 -2.77 -4.83
CA THR A 41 0.98 -1.95 -5.12
C THR A 41 1.30 -1.89 -6.63
N TYR A 42 0.92 -2.90 -7.42
CA TYR A 42 1.19 -2.94 -8.86
C TYR A 42 0.00 -2.58 -9.75
N GLN A 43 -1.05 -1.98 -9.19
CA GLN A 43 -2.12 -1.47 -10.04
C GLN A 43 -1.58 -0.38 -10.96
N SER A 44 -1.91 -0.42 -12.25
CA SER A 44 -1.43 0.55 -13.25
C SER A 44 -1.75 2.01 -12.91
N ARG A 45 -2.72 2.23 -12.01
CA ARG A 45 -3.13 3.54 -11.50
C ARG A 45 -2.44 3.94 -10.18
N SER A 46 -1.60 3.11 -9.57
CA SER A 46 -0.86 3.49 -8.37
C SER A 46 0.10 4.65 -8.64
N TRP A 47 0.31 5.50 -7.65
CA TRP A 47 1.29 6.58 -7.70
C TRP A 47 2.74 6.09 -7.73
N VAL A 48 3.01 4.85 -7.32
CA VAL A 48 4.33 4.24 -7.44
C VAL A 48 4.80 4.16 -8.90
N HIS A 49 3.86 4.05 -9.85
CA HIS A 49 4.16 3.97 -11.28
C HIS A 49 4.24 5.34 -11.97
N TRP A 50 4.04 6.44 -11.26
CA TRP A 50 4.22 7.77 -11.83
C TRP A 50 5.69 7.97 -12.21
N LYS A 51 5.97 8.19 -13.51
CA LYS A 51 7.31 8.23 -14.12
C LYS A 51 8.17 6.97 -13.88
N LYS A 52 7.56 5.77 -13.93
CA LYS A 52 8.22 4.48 -13.65
C LYS A 52 9.51 4.20 -14.44
N GLU A 53 9.70 4.88 -15.57
CA GLU A 53 10.89 4.84 -16.41
C GLU A 53 12.14 5.45 -15.75
N ILE A 54 11.96 6.26 -14.71
CA ILE A 54 13.03 6.90 -13.94
C ILE A 54 13.17 6.19 -12.59
N SER A 55 14.39 5.83 -12.20
CA SER A 55 14.65 5.22 -10.88
C SER A 55 14.42 6.22 -9.73
N THR A 56 14.16 5.72 -8.52
CA THR A 56 13.98 6.55 -7.33
C THR A 56 15.20 7.46 -7.06
N VAL A 57 16.41 6.93 -7.27
CA VAL A 57 17.66 7.71 -7.12
C VAL A 57 17.74 8.84 -8.14
N GLN A 58 17.36 8.59 -9.39
CA GLN A 58 17.33 9.63 -10.43
C GLN A 58 16.26 10.69 -10.16
N LEU A 59 15.10 10.32 -9.60
CA LEU A 59 14.05 11.26 -9.20
C LEU A 59 14.56 12.26 -8.16
N VAL A 60 15.32 11.78 -7.17
CA VAL A 60 15.89 12.65 -6.12
C VAL A 60 16.86 13.68 -6.71
N GLY A 61 17.61 13.32 -7.75
CA GLY A 61 18.56 14.20 -8.44
C GLY A 61 17.94 15.16 -9.47
N HIS A 62 16.65 15.03 -9.78
CA HIS A 62 15.98 15.95 -10.71
C HIS A 62 15.74 17.33 -10.10
N ASN A 63 15.45 18.31 -10.96
CA ASN A 63 14.99 19.62 -10.49
C ASN A 63 13.65 19.47 -9.76
N HIS A 64 13.64 19.64 -8.45
CA HIS A 64 12.46 19.45 -7.59
C HIS A 64 11.30 20.37 -7.97
N GLN A 65 11.57 21.61 -8.42
CA GLN A 65 10.51 22.53 -8.80
C GLN A 65 9.79 22.07 -10.08
N ALA A 66 10.56 21.67 -11.10
CA ALA A 66 9.98 21.11 -12.32
C ALA A 66 9.19 19.82 -12.02
N LEU A 67 9.74 18.96 -11.17
CA LEU A 67 9.11 17.69 -10.80
C LEU A 67 7.81 17.88 -10.02
N ALA A 68 7.76 18.86 -9.11
CA ALA A 68 6.55 19.20 -8.37
C ALA A 68 5.43 19.74 -9.29
N GLN A 69 5.78 20.54 -10.29
CA GLN A 69 4.82 21.04 -11.28
C GLN A 69 4.28 19.92 -12.17
N ASP A 70 5.15 19.00 -12.61
CA ASP A 70 4.73 17.79 -13.33
C ASP A 70 3.80 16.92 -12.49
N LEU A 71 4.12 16.75 -11.19
CA LEU A 71 3.31 15.98 -10.26
C LEU A 71 1.93 16.63 -10.09
N LEU A 72 1.87 17.95 -9.92
CA LEU A 72 0.62 18.68 -9.79
C LEU A 72 -0.26 18.53 -11.04
N LYS A 73 0.32 18.63 -12.23
CA LYS A 73 -0.39 18.38 -13.49
C LYS A 73 -0.95 16.96 -13.53
N ALA A 74 -0.17 15.95 -13.13
CA ALA A 74 -0.62 14.58 -13.08
C ALA A 74 -1.77 14.36 -12.07
N VAL A 75 -1.70 15.01 -10.90
CA VAL A 75 -2.76 15.04 -9.89
C VAL A 75 -4.04 15.66 -10.47
N GLN A 76 -3.91 16.80 -11.15
CA GLN A 76 -5.04 17.46 -11.80
C GLN A 76 -5.66 16.56 -12.86
N ILE A 77 -4.86 15.97 -13.75
CA ILE A 77 -5.36 15.05 -14.79
C ILE A 77 -6.07 13.84 -14.18
N ARG A 78 -5.59 13.31 -13.06
CA ARG A 78 -6.15 12.10 -12.44
C ARG A 78 -7.44 12.37 -11.65
N TYR A 79 -7.54 13.51 -10.98
CA TYR A 79 -8.62 13.76 -9.99
C TYR A 79 -9.54 14.94 -10.32
N VAL A 80 -9.23 15.78 -11.31
CA VAL A 80 -10.14 16.85 -11.71
C VAL A 80 -11.33 16.23 -12.43
N ASP A 81 -12.49 16.35 -11.80
CA ASP A 81 -13.77 16.07 -12.44
C ASP A 81 -14.09 17.17 -13.45
N VAL A 82 -14.50 16.79 -14.65
CA VAL A 82 -14.95 17.70 -15.71
C VAL A 82 -16.08 18.60 -15.20
N GLN A 83 -16.88 18.12 -14.23
CA GLN A 83 -18.01 18.87 -13.68
C GLN A 83 -17.64 19.89 -12.60
N ASN A 84 -16.45 19.84 -12.00
CA ASN A 84 -16.13 20.65 -10.81
C ASN A 84 -14.73 21.29 -10.88
N GLN A 85 -14.44 21.94 -12.01
CA GLN A 85 -13.13 22.54 -12.34
C GLN A 85 -12.70 23.68 -11.39
N GLY A 86 -13.62 24.23 -10.58
CA GLY A 86 -13.32 25.32 -9.65
C GLY A 86 -12.65 24.91 -8.34
N ASN A 87 -12.69 23.62 -7.96
CA ASN A 87 -12.18 23.18 -6.67
C ASN A 87 -10.78 22.55 -6.79
N ILE A 88 -9.75 23.38 -6.70
CA ILE A 88 -8.34 22.95 -6.75
C ILE A 88 -7.93 22.13 -5.51
N LEU A 89 -8.58 22.34 -4.37
CA LEU A 89 -8.23 21.69 -3.10
C LEU A 89 -8.65 20.22 -3.06
N LEU A 90 -9.76 19.86 -3.72
CA LEU A 90 -10.27 18.50 -3.69
C LEU A 90 -9.33 17.47 -4.36
N PRO A 91 -8.80 17.70 -5.58
CA PRO A 91 -7.76 16.85 -6.18
C PRO A 91 -6.53 16.65 -5.29
N ILE A 92 -6.12 17.71 -4.60
CA ILE A 92 -4.96 17.69 -3.71
C ILE A 92 -5.23 16.82 -2.48
N ALA A 93 -6.38 17.02 -1.83
CA ALA A 93 -6.78 16.22 -0.68
C ALA A 93 -6.92 14.73 -1.03
N GLN A 94 -7.52 14.44 -2.19
CA GLN A 94 -7.67 13.06 -2.67
C GLN A 94 -6.31 12.43 -3.00
N PHE A 95 -5.41 13.18 -3.65
CA PHE A 95 -4.05 12.74 -3.92
C PHE A 95 -3.29 12.35 -2.63
N LEU A 96 -3.30 13.23 -1.63
CA LEU A 96 -2.62 12.96 -0.35
C LEU A 96 -3.22 11.74 0.35
N LYS A 97 -4.54 11.60 0.34
CA LYS A 97 -5.24 10.45 0.91
C LYS A 97 -4.84 9.14 0.23
N ASP A 98 -4.85 9.11 -1.10
CA ASP A 98 -4.51 7.91 -1.87
C ASP A 98 -3.03 7.55 -1.68
N LEU A 99 -2.15 8.54 -1.71
CA LEU A 99 -0.72 8.34 -1.49
C LEU A 99 -0.42 7.81 -0.08
N ASP A 100 -1.11 8.31 0.95
CA ASP A 100 -0.99 7.78 2.30
C ASP A 100 -1.53 6.35 2.42
N SER A 101 -2.65 6.04 1.77
CA SER A 101 -3.17 4.66 1.73
C SER A 101 -2.16 3.72 1.08
N GLU A 102 -1.61 4.08 -0.08
CA GLU A 102 -0.61 3.29 -0.80
C GLU A 102 0.65 3.04 0.05
N ILE A 103 1.15 4.06 0.76
CA ILE A 103 2.29 3.91 1.69
C ILE A 103 1.95 2.95 2.82
N GLN A 104 0.79 3.10 3.46
CA GLN A 104 0.40 2.25 4.59
C GLN A 104 0.23 0.79 4.17
N ASP A 105 -0.38 0.54 3.02
CA ASP A 105 -0.59 -0.81 2.51
C ASP A 105 0.71 -1.48 2.06
N ALA A 106 1.63 -0.72 1.45
CA ALA A 106 2.99 -1.20 1.16
C ALA A 106 3.78 -1.50 2.44
N LYS A 107 3.67 -0.66 3.49
CA LYS A 107 4.29 -0.92 4.81
C LYS A 107 3.71 -2.15 5.49
N LYS A 108 2.39 -2.39 5.38
CA LYS A 108 1.76 -3.62 5.89
C LYS A 108 2.29 -4.86 5.17
N TYR A 109 2.49 -4.81 3.86
CA TYR A 109 3.12 -5.90 3.11
C TYR A 109 4.53 -6.21 3.63
N VAL A 110 5.36 -5.18 3.77
CA VAL A 110 6.73 -5.31 4.32
C VAL A 110 6.70 -5.92 5.72
N TRP A 111 5.80 -5.43 6.58
CA TRP A 111 5.63 -5.97 7.94
C TRP A 111 5.24 -7.45 7.94
N TRP A 112 4.25 -7.85 7.13
CA TRP A 112 3.85 -9.25 7.01
C TRP A 112 4.97 -10.13 6.45
N TYR A 113 5.69 -9.64 5.44
CA TYR A 113 6.83 -10.35 4.87
C TYR A 113 7.91 -10.60 5.95
N GLU A 114 8.30 -9.57 6.70
CA GLU A 114 9.33 -9.66 7.74
C GLU A 114 8.89 -10.56 8.90
N LEU A 115 7.62 -10.48 9.29
CA LEU A 115 7.02 -11.34 10.30
C LEU A 115 7.12 -12.81 9.88
N LEU A 116 6.67 -13.14 8.66
CA LEU A 116 6.68 -14.51 8.16
C LEU A 116 8.10 -15.03 7.95
N HIS A 117 8.99 -14.18 7.42
CA HIS A 117 10.39 -14.52 7.24
C HIS A 117 11.05 -14.87 8.58
N ARG A 118 10.75 -14.13 9.65
CA ARG A 118 11.28 -14.40 11.00
C ARG A 118 10.75 -15.70 11.61
N PHE A 119 9.47 -16.03 11.41
CA PHE A 119 8.83 -17.16 12.11
C PHE A 119 8.80 -18.48 11.35
N TYR A 120 8.68 -18.46 10.02
CA TYR A 120 8.40 -19.65 9.22
C TYR A 120 9.45 -19.91 8.13
N GLY A 121 10.41 -19.00 7.95
CA GLY A 121 11.40 -19.08 6.87
C GLY A 121 10.78 -18.85 5.49
N GLU A 122 11.62 -18.83 4.46
CA GLU A 122 11.21 -18.46 3.10
C GLU A 122 10.34 -19.52 2.40
N TYR A 123 10.48 -20.79 2.80
CA TYR A 123 9.91 -21.92 2.07
C TYR A 123 8.41 -22.11 2.27
N THR A 124 7.86 -21.83 3.47
CA THR A 124 6.47 -22.17 3.79
C THR A 124 5.46 -21.27 3.08
N PHE A 125 5.81 -20.00 2.84
CA PHE A 125 4.92 -19.00 2.26
C PHE A 125 5.32 -18.53 0.85
N MET A 126 6.30 -19.20 0.23
CA MET A 126 6.86 -18.82 -1.09
C MET A 126 7.22 -17.33 -1.16
N LEU A 127 7.93 -16.85 -0.14
CA LEU A 127 8.28 -15.44 -0.02
C LEU A 127 9.23 -15.04 -1.16
N GLN A 128 8.85 -14.05 -1.96
CA GLN A 128 9.66 -13.58 -3.09
C GLN A 128 10.46 -12.34 -2.67
N ALA A 129 11.75 -12.52 -2.38
CA ALA A 129 12.65 -11.42 -1.99
C ALA A 129 12.67 -10.28 -3.02
N ALA A 130 12.58 -10.60 -4.32
CA ALA A 130 12.50 -9.60 -5.37
C ALA A 130 11.27 -8.67 -5.24
N LYS A 131 10.11 -9.22 -4.84
CA LYS A 131 8.90 -8.42 -4.61
C LYS A 131 9.03 -7.56 -3.36
N TYR A 132 9.63 -8.09 -2.31
CA TYR A 132 9.92 -7.34 -1.09
C TYR A 132 10.78 -6.10 -1.37
N GLU A 133 11.89 -6.26 -2.10
CA GLU A 133 12.75 -5.13 -2.47
C GLU A 133 12.04 -4.12 -3.38
N GLN A 134 11.23 -4.59 -4.34
CA GLN A 134 10.42 -3.70 -5.18
C GLN A 134 9.39 -2.89 -4.38
N VAL A 135 8.72 -3.51 -3.39
CA VAL A 135 7.77 -2.79 -2.53
C VAL A 135 8.49 -1.77 -1.65
N LYS A 136 9.71 -2.07 -1.16
CA LYS A 136 10.51 -1.09 -0.39
C LYS A 136 10.96 0.10 -1.22
N ASP A 137 11.46 -0.13 -2.44
CA ASP A 137 11.76 0.97 -3.38
C ASP A 137 10.49 1.78 -3.67
N GLY A 138 9.34 1.09 -3.82
CA GLY A 138 8.04 1.74 -3.97
C GLY A 138 7.66 2.64 -2.79
N ILE A 139 7.89 2.21 -1.55
CA ILE A 139 7.68 3.03 -0.35
C ILE A 139 8.57 4.27 -0.40
N MET A 140 9.87 4.12 -0.67
CA MET A 140 10.81 5.24 -0.75
C MET A 140 10.36 6.25 -1.81
N ARG A 141 9.91 5.75 -2.96
CA ARG A 141 9.39 6.58 -4.05
C ARG A 141 8.14 7.34 -3.62
N LEU A 142 7.15 6.67 -3.01
CA LEU A 142 5.92 7.31 -2.55
C LEU A 142 6.19 8.35 -1.46
N GLU A 143 7.08 8.06 -0.51
CA GLU A 143 7.50 9.03 0.52
C GLU A 143 8.22 10.25 -0.08
N PHE A 144 9.05 10.03 -1.10
CA PHE A 144 9.65 11.10 -1.87
C PHE A 144 8.58 11.97 -2.55
N LEU A 145 7.60 11.39 -3.23
CA LEU A 145 6.50 12.14 -3.84
C LEU A 145 5.72 12.96 -2.80
N LYS A 146 5.45 12.38 -1.62
CA LYS A 146 4.80 13.07 -0.50
C LYS A 146 5.59 14.30 -0.08
N SER A 147 6.88 14.12 0.21
CA SER A 147 7.76 15.19 0.68
C SER A 147 7.95 16.28 -0.38
N LEU A 148 8.11 15.91 -1.65
CA LEU A 148 8.17 16.83 -2.78
C LEU A 148 6.92 17.69 -2.86
N PHE A 149 5.75 17.06 -2.79
CA PHE A 149 4.47 17.75 -2.87
C PHE A 149 4.24 18.67 -1.67
N LEU A 150 4.49 18.20 -0.44
CA LEU A 150 4.34 19.01 0.78
C LEU A 150 5.31 20.19 0.83
N SER A 151 6.54 20.01 0.37
CA SER A 151 7.53 21.09 0.26
C SER A 151 7.07 22.17 -0.73
N TRP A 152 6.55 21.75 -1.89
CA TRP A 152 5.96 22.66 -2.87
C TRP A 152 4.72 23.37 -2.31
N PHE A 153 3.80 22.64 -1.68
CA PHE A 153 2.56 23.16 -1.13
C PHE A 153 2.82 24.18 -0.02
N THR A 154 3.77 23.90 0.87
CA THR A 154 4.18 24.83 1.94
C THR A 154 4.76 26.10 1.35
N LYS A 155 5.63 26.00 0.33
CA LYS A 155 6.17 27.19 -0.36
C LYS A 155 5.06 28.00 -1.02
N TYR A 156 4.09 27.33 -1.66
CA TYR A 156 2.98 28.00 -2.33
C TYR A 156 2.08 28.73 -1.35
N ILE A 157 1.72 28.12 -0.21
CA ILE A 157 0.86 28.74 0.80
C ILE A 157 1.59 29.83 1.59
N VAL A 158 2.85 29.58 1.99
CA VAL A 158 3.59 30.51 2.86
C VAL A 158 4.13 31.71 2.09
N LEU A 159 4.57 31.52 0.84
CA LEU A 159 5.10 32.61 0.00
C LEU A 159 4.02 33.24 -0.89
N GLY A 160 2.93 32.52 -1.15
CA GLY A 160 1.74 33.04 -1.80
C GLY A 160 0.76 33.58 -0.76
N ASN A 161 1.07 34.74 -0.19
CA ASN A 161 0.02 35.64 0.28
C ASN A 161 -0.80 36.06 -0.96
N VAL A 162 -1.82 35.27 -1.29
CA VAL A 162 -3.07 35.73 -1.90
C VAL A 162 -4.05 35.95 -0.78
#